data_AF-A0A7S0SS98-F1
#
_entry.id   AF-A0A7S0SS98-F1
#
_cell.length_a   1.000
_cell.length_b   1.000
_cell.length_c   1.000
_cell.angle_alpha   90.00
_cell.angle_beta   90.00
_cell.angle_gamma   90.00
#
_symmetry.space_group_name_H-M   'P 1'
#
loop_
_entity.id
_entity.type
_entity.pdbx_description
1 polymer ?
#
loop_
_entity_poly.entity_id
_entity_poly.type
_entity_poly.pdbx_seq_one_letter_code
_entity_poly.pdbx_strand_id
1 'polypeptide(L)'
;NDVIRVCKSTNEVMILSYYRPTLNQSGSGHFSPIGGYNSNKDLVLIMDVARFKYPPHWIPLSLLFDSINTIDIDSNKSRGYILLSKGDGIINKCNNICINGENDDDINDNIDMTAQIDSIINHSCENCR
;
A
#
# COMPACT_ATOMS: atom_id res chain seq x y z
N ASN A 1 -0.69 -14.75 3.53
CA ASN A 1 0.00 -13.50 3.92
C ASN A 1 0.61 -12.89 2.67
N ASP A 2 0.07 -11.76 2.22
CA ASP A 2 0.46 -11.12 0.95
C ASP A 2 1.90 -10.65 0.92
N VAL A 3 2.46 -10.21 2.05
CA VAL A 3 3.87 -9.79 2.16
C VAL A 3 4.81 -10.93 1.76
N ILE A 4 4.54 -12.14 2.23
CA ILE A 4 5.35 -13.33 1.91
C ILE A 4 5.24 -13.67 0.42
N ARG A 5 4.04 -13.56 -0.15
CA ARG A 5 3.77 -13.86 -1.55
C ARG A 5 4.48 -12.87 -2.47
N VAL A 6 4.28 -11.58 -2.26
CA VAL A 6 4.82 -10.52 -3.12
C VAL A 6 6.35 -10.48 -3.08
N CYS A 7 6.96 -10.71 -1.90
CA CYS A 7 8.42 -10.76 -1.77
C CYS A 7 9.07 -12.00 -2.41
N LYS A 8 8.28 -12.99 -2.85
CA LYS A 8 8.74 -14.15 -3.62
C LYS A 8 8.43 -14.02 -5.11
N SER A 9 7.62 -13.04 -5.50
CA SER A 9 7.19 -12.84 -6.89
C SER A 9 8.16 -11.92 -7.63
N THR A 10 8.34 -12.15 -8.92
CA THR A 10 9.05 -11.22 -9.82
C THR A 10 8.11 -10.32 -10.61
N ASN A 11 6.79 -10.58 -10.54
CA ASN A 11 5.78 -9.92 -11.37
C ASN A 11 4.78 -9.12 -10.53
N GLU A 12 4.94 -9.11 -9.21
CA GLU A 12 4.07 -8.40 -8.28
C GLU A 12 4.88 -7.42 -7.43
N VAL A 13 4.28 -6.27 -7.12
CA VAL A 13 4.84 -5.24 -6.24
C VAL A 13 3.78 -4.83 -5.24
N MET A 14 4.15 -4.66 -3.98
CA MET A 14 3.28 -4.13 -2.94
C MET A 14 3.72 -2.72 -2.58
N ILE A 15 2.78 -1.78 -2.64
CA ILE A 15 2.97 -0.38 -2.20
C ILE A 15 2.12 -0.16 -0.96
N LEU A 16 2.77 0.33 0.09
CA LEU A 16 2.13 0.67 1.36
C LEU A 16 1.64 2.12 1.34
N SER A 17 0.52 2.38 1.99
CA SER A 17 0.14 3.66 2.57
C SER A 17 0.23 3.50 4.08
N TYR A 18 1.13 4.23 4.76
CA TYR A 18 1.37 4.03 6.19
C TYR A 18 1.57 5.35 6.93
N TYR A 19 1.30 5.35 8.23
CA TYR A 19 1.48 6.51 9.10
C TYR A 19 2.89 6.53 9.72
N ARG A 20 3.71 7.51 9.34
CA ARG A 20 5.12 7.61 9.78
C ARG A 20 5.28 7.71 11.31
N PRO A 21 4.45 8.44 12.06
CA PRO A 21 4.61 8.54 13.50
C PRO A 21 4.51 7.20 14.24
N THR A 22 3.77 6.21 13.72
CA THR A 22 3.77 4.85 14.29
C THR A 22 5.18 4.23 14.29
N LEU A 23 6.01 4.58 13.31
CA LEU A 23 7.40 4.13 13.18
C LEU A 23 8.40 5.07 13.88
N ASN A 24 7.94 6.02 14.69
CA ASN A 24 8.74 7.11 15.27
C ASN A 24 9.46 7.97 14.21
N GLN A 25 8.86 8.10 13.02
CA GLN A 25 9.35 8.96 11.97
C GLN A 25 8.54 10.26 11.93
N SER A 26 9.21 11.38 11.69
CA SER A 26 8.53 12.66 11.47
C SER A 26 7.76 12.67 10.13
N GLY A 27 6.62 13.36 10.12
CA GLY A 27 5.71 13.45 8.96
C GLY A 27 4.32 12.90 9.31
N SER A 28 3.49 12.72 8.28
CA SER A 28 2.13 12.17 8.39
C SER A 28 2.05 10.84 7.61
N GLY A 29 1.09 10.69 6.69
CA GLY A 29 1.00 9.55 5.79
C GLY A 29 2.17 9.51 4.80
N HIS A 30 2.55 8.31 4.37
CA HIS A 30 3.58 8.12 3.35
C HIS A 30 3.32 6.87 2.51
N PHE A 31 3.79 6.90 1.26
CA PHE A 31 3.72 5.76 0.36
C PHE A 31 5.11 5.23 0.03
N SER A 32 5.31 3.92 0.10
CA SER A 32 6.56 3.30 -0.32
C SER A 32 6.35 1.83 -0.67
N PRO A 33 7.12 1.28 -1.63
CA PRO A 33 7.11 -0.15 -1.88
C PRO A 33 7.82 -0.91 -0.76
N ILE A 34 7.46 -2.18 -0.58
CA ILE A 34 8.28 -3.10 0.21
C ILE A 34 9.33 -3.77 -0.69
N GLY A 35 10.53 -3.94 -0.15
CA GLY A 35 11.67 -4.53 -0.87
C GLY A 35 11.97 -5.98 -0.48
N GLY A 36 11.37 -6.48 0.59
CA GLY A 36 11.67 -7.82 1.09
C GLY A 36 11.02 -8.15 2.43
N TYR A 37 11.01 -9.44 2.74
CA TYR A 37 10.52 -9.99 3.99
C TYR A 37 11.54 -10.97 4.58
N ASN A 38 11.82 -10.82 5.87
CA ASN A 38 12.71 -11.70 6.62
C ASN A 38 11.88 -12.59 7.56
N SER A 39 11.72 -13.86 7.21
CA SER A 39 10.90 -14.82 7.98
C SER A 39 11.48 -15.17 9.35
N ASN A 40 12.79 -15.06 9.54
CA ASN A 40 13.43 -15.45 10.80
C ASN A 40 13.22 -14.40 11.90
N LYS A 41 13.00 -13.14 11.51
CA LYS A 41 12.84 -12.00 12.42
C LYS A 41 11.48 -11.30 12.30
N ASP A 42 10.61 -11.79 11.42
CA ASP A 42 9.32 -11.17 11.07
C ASP A 42 9.46 -9.68 10.72
N LEU A 43 10.42 -9.38 9.83
CA LEU A 43 10.71 -8.00 9.41
C LEU A 43 10.32 -7.76 7.96
N VAL A 44 9.85 -6.55 7.67
CA VAL A 44 9.56 -6.05 6.33
C VAL A 44 10.52 -4.92 5.99
N LEU A 45 11.11 -4.95 4.80
CA LEU A 45 11.96 -3.88 4.28
C LEU A 45 11.09 -2.83 3.59
N ILE A 46 11.03 -1.62 4.13
CA ILE A 46 10.43 -0.46 3.47
C ILE A 46 11.49 0.21 2.60
N MET A 47 11.19 0.37 1.31
CA MET A 47 12.02 1.10 0.36
C MET A 47 11.57 2.57 0.32
N ASP A 48 11.90 3.33 1.38
CA ASP A 48 11.45 4.72 1.55
C ASP A 48 11.86 5.60 0.36
N VAL A 49 10.86 6.17 -0.33
CA VAL A 49 11.08 7.01 -1.53
C VAL A 49 11.52 8.42 -1.17
N ALA A 50 11.31 8.88 0.07
CA ALA A 50 11.84 10.13 0.60
C ALA A 50 13.29 9.95 1.06
N ARG A 51 14.16 9.58 0.11
CA ARG A 51 15.59 9.22 0.35
C ARG A 51 16.40 10.32 1.03
N PHE A 52 15.96 11.58 0.95
CA PHE A 52 16.59 12.70 1.64
C PHE A 52 16.37 12.66 3.16
N LYS A 53 15.41 11.88 3.64
CA LYS A 53 14.94 11.85 5.04
C LYS A 53 15.25 10.53 5.73
N TYR A 54 14.96 9.41 5.07
CA TYR A 54 15.19 8.08 5.63
C TYR A 54 15.74 7.13 4.55
N PRO A 55 16.73 6.30 4.89
CA PRO A 55 17.16 5.21 4.02
C PRO A 55 16.13 4.07 4.00
N PRO A 56 16.24 3.11 3.07
CA PRO A 56 15.54 1.83 3.19
C PRO A 56 15.81 1.20 4.55
N HIS A 57 14.76 0.73 5.23
CA HIS A 57 14.85 0.27 6.62
C HIS A 57 13.92 -0.91 6.90
N TRP A 58 14.33 -1.76 7.83
CA TRP A 58 13.55 -2.92 8.28
C TRP A 58 12.69 -2.55 9.48
N ILE A 59 11.42 -2.96 9.46
CA ILE A 59 10.51 -2.82 10.59
C ILE A 59 9.84 -4.16 10.92
N PRO A 60 9.41 -4.39 12.17
CA PRO A 60 8.54 -5.52 12.51
C PRO A 60 7.26 -5.50 11.67
N LEU A 61 6.81 -6.67 11.19
CA LEU A 61 5.56 -6.80 10.46
C LEU A 61 4.35 -6.34 11.30
N SER A 62 4.36 -6.56 12.61
CA SER A 62 3.36 -6.03 13.53
C SER A 62 3.32 -4.50 13.55
N LEU A 63 4.48 -3.85 13.58
CA LEU A 63 4.58 -2.40 13.54
C LEU A 63 4.08 -1.83 12.20
N LEU A 64 4.33 -2.55 11.10
CA LEU A 64 3.75 -2.22 9.80
C LEU A 64 2.22 -2.27 9.87
N PHE A 65 1.66 -3.35 10.44
CA PHE A 65 0.22 -3.50 10.61
C PHE A 65 -0.39 -2.33 11.42
N ASP A 66 0.24 -1.96 12.53
CA ASP A 66 -0.20 -0.82 13.35
C ASP A 66 -0.14 0.50 12.57
N SER A 67 0.84 0.66 11.67
CA SER A 67 1.00 1.89 10.88
C SER A 67 -0.03 2.05 9.77
N ILE A 68 -0.54 0.93 9.22
CA ILE A 68 -1.59 0.94 8.21
C ILE A 68 -2.99 0.91 8.83
N ASN A 69 -3.13 0.43 10.06
CA ASN A 69 -4.37 0.45 10.85
C ASN A 69 -4.63 1.84 11.46
N THR A 70 -4.53 2.87 10.63
CA THR A 70 -4.73 4.28 11.01
C THR A 70 -5.65 4.95 10.01
N ILE A 71 -6.50 5.87 10.48
CA ILE A 71 -7.37 6.65 9.60
C ILE A 71 -6.56 7.74 8.90
N ASP A 72 -6.71 7.80 7.59
CA ASP A 72 -6.22 8.89 6.78
C ASP A 72 -7.23 10.04 6.74
N ILE A 73 -6.79 11.23 7.16
CA ILE A 73 -7.69 12.36 7.40
C ILE A 73 -8.25 12.93 6.10
N ASP A 74 -7.48 12.85 5.02
CA ASP A 74 -7.88 13.39 3.71
C ASP A 74 -8.95 12.52 3.05
N SER A 75 -8.88 11.21 3.24
CA SER A 75 -9.83 10.25 2.68
C SER A 75 -10.92 9.79 3.65
N ASN A 76 -10.74 10.05 4.96
CA ASN A 76 -11.53 9.51 6.06
C ASN A 76 -11.69 7.97 6.02
N LYS A 77 -10.68 7.28 5.47
CA LYS A 77 -10.63 5.82 5.34
C LYS A 77 -9.38 5.28 6.04
N SER A 78 -9.36 3.99 6.33
CA SER A 78 -8.13 3.33 6.77
C SER A 78 -7.05 3.43 5.68
N ARG A 79 -5.79 3.55 6.12
CA ARG A 79 -4.64 3.27 5.26
C ARG A 79 -4.55 1.76 4.96
N GLY A 80 -3.55 1.35 4.21
CA GLY A 80 -3.47 -0.02 3.70
C GLY A 80 -2.34 -0.23 2.71
N TYR A 81 -2.52 -1.16 1.78
CA TYR A 81 -1.58 -1.43 0.72
C TYR A 81 -2.30 -1.75 -0.58
N ILE A 82 -1.59 -1.58 -1.69
CA ILE A 82 -2.03 -2.03 -3.02
C ILE A 82 -1.06 -3.06 -3.56
N LEU A 83 -1.59 -4.00 -4.34
CA LEU A 83 -0.83 -5.00 -5.07
C LEU A 83 -0.90 -4.67 -6.55
N LEU A 84 0.26 -4.48 -7.16
CA LEU A 84 0.40 -4.26 -8.59
C LEU A 84 0.97 -5.53 -9.22
N SER A 85 0.40 -5.97 -10.33
CA SER A 85 0.96 -7.05 -11.13
C SER A 85 1.01 -6.64 -12.60
N LYS A 86 1.97 -7.19 -13.35
CA LYS A 86 1.95 -7.02 -14.81
C LYS A 86 0.68 -7.68 -15.37
N GLY A 87 -0.17 -6.90 -16.01
CA GLY A 87 -1.27 -7.43 -16.81
C GLY A 87 -0.71 -8.06 -18.08
N ASP A 88 -0.98 -9.35 -18.29
CA ASP A 88 -0.73 -9.99 -19.58
C ASP A 88 -1.71 -9.37 -20.57
N GLY A 89 -1.20 -8.59 -21.54
CA GLY A 89 -1.99 -7.74 -22.41
C GLY A 89 -3.10 -8.45 -23.19
N ILE A 90 -4.24 -8.64 -22.53
CA ILE A 90 -5.59 -8.70 -23.06
C ILE A 90 -6.44 -7.98 -22.00
N ILE A 91 -6.84 -6.74 -22.30
CA ILE A 91 -7.74 -5.97 -21.45
C ILE A 91 -9.16 -6.53 -21.62
N ASN A 92 -9.40 -7.76 -21.15
CA ASN A 92 -10.75 -8.26 -20.98
C ASN A 92 -11.19 -7.96 -19.55
N LYS A 93 -11.77 -6.76 -19.40
CA LYS A 93 -12.76 -6.34 -18.40
C LYS A 93 -12.42 -6.67 -16.93
N CYS A 94 -12.15 -5.62 -16.15
CA CYS A 94 -12.10 -5.66 -14.68
C CYS A 94 -13.24 -6.53 -14.13
N ASN A 95 -12.90 -7.59 -13.41
CA ASN A 95 -13.88 -8.39 -12.68
C ASN A 95 -13.44 -8.83 -11.29
N ASN A 96 -12.24 -8.51 -10.80
CA ASN A 96 -11.84 -8.88 -9.44
C ASN A 96 -10.92 -7.82 -8.82
N ILE A 97 -11.51 -6.75 -8.29
CA ILE A 97 -10.95 -6.13 -7.08
C ILE A 97 -11.32 -7.09 -5.96
N CYS A 98 -10.32 -7.72 -5.34
CA CYS A 98 -10.55 -8.56 -4.17
C CYS A 98 -10.99 -7.68 -2.99
N ILE A 99 -12.29 -7.40 -2.91
CA ILE A 99 -12.96 -7.09 -1.66
C ILE A 99 -13.29 -8.45 -1.04
N ASN A 100 -13.03 -8.58 0.27
CA ASN A 100 -13.12 -9.82 1.04
C ASN A 100 -14.36 -10.65 0.66
N GLY A 101 -14.17 -11.96 0.56
CA GLY A 101 -15.24 -12.89 0.19
C GLY A 101 -16.38 -12.83 1.19
N GLU A 102 -17.53 -12.33 0.74
CA GLU A 102 -18.87 -12.55 1.27
C GLU A 102 -19.84 -12.35 0.09
N ASN A 103 -20.75 -13.30 -0.09
CA ASN A 103 -21.76 -13.28 -1.14
C ASN A 103 -22.94 -12.39 -0.74
N ASP A 104 -23.58 -11.85 -1.78
CA ASP A 104 -24.97 -11.41 -1.90
C ASP A 104 -25.39 -10.09 -1.24
N ASP A 105 -25.87 -9.23 -2.13
CA ASP A 105 -26.98 -8.27 -2.01
C ASP A 105 -26.88 -7.15 -0.96
N ASP A 106 -26.91 -5.91 -1.47
CA ASP A 106 -27.03 -4.63 -0.74
C ASP A 106 -25.74 -4.01 -0.15
N ILE A 107 -24.81 -3.54 -0.99
CA ILE A 107 -23.94 -2.39 -0.65
C ILE A 107 -23.93 -1.37 -1.78
N ASN A 108 -24.90 -0.45 -1.72
CA ASN A 108 -24.75 0.88 -2.27
C ASN A 108 -23.84 1.67 -1.33
N ASP A 109 -22.52 1.63 -1.59
CA ASP A 109 -21.55 2.66 -1.21
C ASP A 109 -20.23 2.39 -1.94
N ASN A 110 -20.31 2.41 -3.28
CA ASN A 110 -19.17 2.39 -4.19
C ASN A 110 -18.39 3.71 -4.09
N ILE A 111 -17.39 3.79 -3.21
CA ILE A 111 -16.33 4.79 -3.34
C ILE A 111 -15.12 4.13 -3.98
N ASP A 112 -15.16 4.16 -5.31
CA ASP A 112 -14.12 3.89 -6.29
C ASP A 112 -12.70 4.19 -5.78
N MET A 113 -11.99 3.13 -5.38
CA MET A 113 -10.58 3.20 -4.96
C MET A 113 -9.65 3.43 -6.16
N THR A 114 -10.14 3.21 -7.39
CA THR A 114 -9.42 3.43 -8.65
C THR A 114 -9.28 4.92 -8.94
N ALA A 115 -10.36 5.70 -8.80
CA ALA A 115 -10.30 7.16 -8.92
C ALA A 115 -9.38 7.82 -7.88
N GLN A 116 -9.25 7.21 -6.70
CA GLN A 116 -8.39 7.73 -5.64
C GLN A 116 -6.90 7.50 -5.96
N ILE A 117 -6.55 6.38 -6.61
CA ILE A 117 -5.18 6.10 -7.07
C ILE A 117 -4.76 7.07 -8.18
N ASP A 118 -5.63 7.29 -9.17
CA ASP A 118 -5.35 8.26 -10.25
C ASP A 118 -5.19 9.68 -9.71
N SER A 119 -5.99 10.06 -8.70
CA SER A 119 -5.85 11.33 -8.00
C SER A 119 -4.52 11.43 -7.23
N ILE A 120 -4.13 10.42 -6.46
CA ILE A 120 -2.89 10.42 -5.65
C ILE A 120 -1.63 10.50 -6.52
N ILE A 121 -1.60 9.76 -7.64
CA ILE A 121 -0.49 9.79 -8.60
C ILE A 121 -0.39 11.17 -9.25
N ASN A 122 -1.52 11.75 -9.67
CA ASN A 122 -1.52 13.06 -10.32
C ASN A 122 -1.21 14.21 -9.36
N HIS A 123 -1.70 14.19 -8.12
CA HIS A 123 -1.44 15.24 -7.13
C HIS A 123 0.01 15.25 -6.60
N SER A 124 0.68 14.08 -6.58
CA SER A 124 2.11 14.00 -6.25
C SER A 124 3.00 14.60 -7.35
N CYS A 125 2.53 14.61 -8.61
CA CYS A 125 3.21 15.24 -9.74
C CYS A 125 3.07 16.77 -9.75
N GLU A 126 1.94 17.32 -9.29
CA GLU A 126 1.71 18.78 -9.29
C GLU A 126 2.56 19.54 -8.25
N ASN A 127 2.91 18.90 -7.13
CA ASN A 127 3.73 19.49 -6.08
C ASN A 127 5.26 19.30 -6.27
N CYS A 128 5.69 18.74 -7.40
CA CYS A 128 7.11 18.55 -7.76
C CYS A 128 7.64 19.58 -8.78
N ARG A 129 6.97 20.73 -8.95
CA ARG A 129 7.48 21.87 -9.74
C ARG A 129 7.89 23.04 -8.87
#